data_AF-A0A1G4SUW3-F1
#
_entry.id   AF-A0A1G4SUW3-F1
#
_cell.length_a   1.000
_cell.length_b   1.000
_cell.length_c   1.000
_cell.angle_alpha   90.00
_cell.angle_beta   90.00
_cell.angle_gamma   90.00
#
_symmetry.space_group_name_H-M   'P 1'
#
loop_
_entity.id
_entity.type
_entity.pdbx_description
1 polymer ?
#
loop_
_entity_poly.entity_id
_entity_poly.type
_entity_poly.pdbx_seq_one_letter_code
_entity_poly.pdbx_strand_id
1 'polypeptide(L)' 'MSRGYFATEDIEICKRVFDDICASGHITSDYERVELASQIIYFYQHGVTIEDSLQQLVVSMTERQRPT' A
#
# COMPACT_ATOMS: atom_id res chain seq x y z
N MET A 1 4.49 19.24 -19.18
CA MET A 1 4.92 19.68 -17.84
C MET A 1 3.87 19.14 -16.87
N SER A 2 4.12 18.28 -15.91
CA SER A 2 5.36 17.94 -15.22
C SER A 2 5.29 16.49 -14.72
N ARG A 3 6.46 15.85 -14.75
CA ARG A 3 6.76 14.53 -14.21
C ARG A 3 6.30 14.46 -12.76
N GLY A 4 5.54 13.41 -12.43
CA GLY A 4 4.95 13.19 -11.11
C GLY A 4 6.00 13.25 -10.00
N TYR A 5 5.84 14.23 -9.13
CA TYR A 5 6.37 14.18 -7.78
C TYR A 5 5.18 13.78 -6.93
N PHE A 6 5.25 12.61 -6.30
CA PHE A 6 4.42 12.37 -5.13
C PHE A 6 4.71 13.52 -4.17
N ALA A 7 3.67 14.25 -3.75
CA ALA A 7 3.84 15.21 -2.68
C ALA A 7 4.35 14.44 -1.45
N THR A 8 5.11 15.09 -0.60
CA THR A 8 5.58 14.49 0.65
C THR A 8 4.42 13.89 1.44
N GLU A 9 3.25 14.53 1.39
CA GLU A 9 2.00 14.06 1.98
C GLU A 9 1.52 12.72 1.40
N ASP A 10 1.61 12.52 0.08
CA ASP A 10 1.26 11.25 -0.57
C ASP A 10 2.21 10.12 -0.14
N ILE A 11 3.51 10.44 0.01
CA ILE A 11 4.52 9.50 0.49
C ILE A 11 4.25 9.13 1.95
N GLU A 12 3.83 10.10 2.78
CA GLU A 12 3.48 9.87 4.19
C GLU A 12 2.26 8.95 4.30
N ILE A 13 1.21 9.17 3.49
CA ILE A 13 0.02 8.32 3.42
C ILE A 13 0.41 6.89 3.01
N CYS A 14 1.17 6.74 1.92
CA CYS A 14 1.60 5.42 1.44
C CYS A 14 2.45 4.69 2.50
N LYS A 15 3.34 5.41 3.20
CA LYS A 15 4.13 4.83 4.31
C LYS A 15 3.26 4.41 5.49
N ARG A 16 2.26 5.23 5.86
CA ARG A 16 1.41 4.96 7.02
C ARG A 16 0.54 3.73 6.79
N VAL A 17 -0.05 3.60 5.60
CA VAL A 17 -0.78 2.38 5.18
C VAL A 17 0.16 1.17 5.14
N PHE A 18 1.37 1.34 4.60
CA PHE A 18 2.36 0.27 4.57
C PHE A 18 2.74 -0.22 5.98
N ASP A 19 2.99 0.70 6.90
CA ASP A 19 3.36 0.38 8.28
C ASP A 19 2.20 -0.32 9.01
N ASP A 20 0.96 0.18 8.85
CA ASP A 20 -0.23 -0.40 9.46
C ASP A 20 -0.50 -1.83 8.94
N ILE A 21 -0.36 -2.05 7.63
CA ILE A 21 -0.52 -3.39 7.03
C ILE A 21 0.66 -4.31 7.38
N CYS A 22 1.87 -3.78 7.49
CA CYS A 22 3.02 -4.57 7.94
C CYS A 22 2.88 -4.96 9.42
N ALA A 23 2.32 -4.09 10.26
CA ALA A 23 2.06 -4.33 11.67
C ALA A 23 0.87 -5.27 11.89
N SER A 24 -0.20 -5.16 11.08
CA SER A 24 -1.41 -5.97 11.19
C SER A 24 -1.32 -7.32 10.46
N GLY A 25 -0.66 -7.34 9.30
CA GLY A 25 -0.78 -8.40 8.29
C GLY A 25 0.23 -9.55 8.39
N HIS A 26 1.07 -9.64 9.43
CA HIS A 26 2.11 -10.68 9.52
C HIS A 26 3.02 -10.75 8.27
N ILE A 27 3.23 -9.62 7.60
CA ILE A 27 4.17 -9.50 6.48
C ILE A 27 5.59 -9.60 7.04
N THR A 28 6.09 -10.82 7.05
CA THR A 28 7.39 -11.17 7.64
C THR A 28 8.49 -11.20 6.61
N SER A 29 8.15 -11.42 5.34
CA SER A 29 9.12 -11.48 4.25
C SER A 29 9.38 -10.11 3.63
N ASP A 30 10.66 -9.83 3.38
CA ASP A 30 11.09 -8.60 2.70
C ASP A 30 10.50 -8.51 1.28
N TYR A 31 10.31 -9.66 0.62
CA TYR A 31 9.66 -9.75 -0.68
C TYR A 31 8.20 -9.28 -0.63
N GLU A 32 7.43 -9.75 0.34
CA GLU A 32 6.03 -9.34 0.51
C GLU A 32 5.91 -7.85 0.83
N ARG A 33 6.86 -7.29 1.59
CA ARG A 33 6.94 -5.85 1.83
C ARG A 33 7.17 -5.06 0.54
N VAL A 34 8.11 -5.48 -0.30
CA VAL A 34 8.38 -4.80 -1.57
C VAL A 34 7.18 -4.86 -2.51
N GLU A 35 6.51 -6.00 -2.58
CA GLU A 35 5.27 -6.19 -3.36
C GLU A 35 4.14 -5.30 -2.83
N LEU A 36 3.98 -5.21 -1.50
CA LEU A 36 2.97 -4.38 -0.86
C LEU A 36 3.20 -2.89 -1.14
N ALA A 37 4.44 -2.42 -0.95
CA ALA A 37 4.82 -1.04 -1.23
C ALA A 37 4.57 -0.67 -2.70
N SER A 38 4.90 -1.59 -3.62
CA SER A 38 4.64 -1.40 -5.05
C SER A 38 3.15 -1.34 -5.38
N GLN A 39 2.33 -2.19 -4.76
CA GLN A 39 0.87 -2.16 -4.93
C GLN A 39 0.26 -0.86 -4.40
N ILE A 40 0.64 -0.44 -3.20
CA ILE A 40 0.19 0.83 -2.58
C ILE A 40 0.48 1.99 -3.54
N ILE A 41 1.72 2.09 -4.03
CA ILE A 41 2.13 3.13 -4.98
C ILE A 41 1.35 3.05 -6.30
N TYR A 42 1.11 1.85 -6.81
CA TYR A 42 0.37 1.63 -8.05
C TYR A 42 -1.09 2.07 -7.93
N PHE A 43 -1.78 1.67 -6.86
CA PHE A 43 -3.17 2.08 -6.59
C PHE A 43 -3.29 3.59 -6.38
N TYR A 44 -2.33 4.18 -5.68
CA TYR A 44 -2.30 5.62 -5.47
C TYR A 44 -2.18 6.40 -6.79
N GLN A 45 -1.30 5.95 -7.71
CA GLN A 45 -1.19 6.53 -9.06
C GLN A 45 -2.43 6.30 -9.92
N HIS A 46 -3.16 5.22 -9.68
CA HIS A 46 -4.39 4.89 -10.41
C HIS A 46 -5.62 5.70 -9.94
N GLY A 47 -5.48 6.51 -8.89
CA GLY A 47 -6.52 7.40 -8.38
C GLY A 47 -7.07 7.03 -7.01
N VAL A 48 -6.51 6.02 -6.33
CA VAL A 48 -6.85 5.66 -4.95
C VAL A 48 -6.00 6.49 -4.00
N THR A 49 -6.32 7.77 -3.86
CA THR A 49 -5.57 8.69 -2.98
C THR A 49 -6.10 8.73 -1.55
N ILE A 50 -7.16 7.97 -1.26
CA ILE A 50 -7.78 7.91 0.07
C ILE A 50 -7.09 6.81 0.88
N GLU A 51 -6.47 7.19 2.00
CA GLU A 51 -5.77 6.31 2.94
C GLU A 51 -6.62 5.08 3.33
N ASP A 52 -7.86 5.31 3.74
CA ASP A 52 -8.80 4.25 4.15
C ASP A 52 -9.15 3.29 3.01
N SER A 53 -9.42 3.82 1.80
CA SER A 53 -9.72 2.99 0.64
C SER A 53 -8.50 2.19 0.17
N LEU A 54 -7.32 2.80 0.22
CA LEU A 54 -6.06 2.14 -0.11
C LEU A 54 -5.78 1.01 0.87
N GLN A 55 -5.96 1.26 2.17
CA GLN A 55 -5.79 0.28 3.22
C GLN A 55 -6.78 -0.88 3.08
N GLN A 56 -8.08 -0.59 2.95
CA GLN A 56 -9.11 -1.63 2.74
C GLN A 56 -8.85 -2.48 1.51
N LEU A 57 -8.40 -1.86 0.41
CA LEU A 57 -8.14 -2.55 -0.85
C LEU A 57 -6.92 -3.45 -0.75
N VAL A 58 -5.83 -2.96 -0.16
CA VAL A 58 -4.61 -3.75 0.04
C VAL A 58 -4.82 -4.86 1.07
N VAL A 59 -5.52 -4.60 2.19
CA VAL A 59 -5.90 -5.63 3.18
C VAL A 59 -6.78 -6.71 2.54
N SER A 60 -7.77 -6.31 1.75
CA SER A 60 -8.63 -7.28 1.04
C SER A 60 -7.83 -8.14 0.06
N MET A 61 -6.70 -7.66 -0.47
CA MET A 61 -5.83 -8.42 -1.37
C MET A 61 -4.89 -9.36 -0.61
N THR A 62 -4.30 -8.91 0.51
CA THR A 62 -3.44 -9.76 1.35
C THR A 62 -4.25 -10.85 2.06
N GLU A 63 -5.48 -10.61 2.49
CA GLU A 63 -6.33 -11.65 3.09
C GLU A 63 -6.77 -12.72 2.08
N ARG A 64 -6.94 -12.37 0.80
CA ARG A 64 -7.25 -13.34 -0.27
C ARG A 64 -6.08 -14.25 -0.64
N GLN A 65 -4.85 -13.93 -0.22
CA GLN A 65 -3.69 -14.79 -0.44
C GLN A 65 -3.60 -15.95 0.57
N ARG A 66 -4.56 -16.12 1.49
CA ARG A 66 -4.63 -17.28 2.37
C ARG A 66 -5.29 -18.46 1.64
N PRO A 67 -4.55 -19.49 1.18
CA PRO A 67 -5.18 -20.74 0.77
C PRO A 67 -5.58 -21.48 2.05
N THR A 68 -6.81 -21.98 2.08
CA THR A 68 -7.22 -22.98 3.07
C THR A 68 -6.56 -24.32 2.77
#